data_AF-A0A1E3P668-F1
#
_entry.id   AF-A0A1E3P668-F1
#
_cell.length_a   1.000
_cell.length_b   1.000
_cell.length_c   1.000
_cell.angle_alpha   90.00
_cell.angle_beta   90.00
_cell.angle_gamma   90.00
#
_symmetry.space_group_name_H-M   'P 1'
#
loop_
_entity.id
_entity.type
_entity.pdbx_description
1 polymer ?
#
loop_
_entity_poly.entity_id
_entity_poly.type
_entity_poly.pdbx_seq_one_letter_code
_entity_poly.pdbx_strand_id
1 'polypeptide(L)'
;LSWTDFFKLRKEQRNINIGSSVITALIGSTASWGYISNIEIDPTQLIFGFDPFMIFFAGFLATTGVGYLFGPLLGSIIFKTKNSKKLPLFNAKNKIFLSKIYKHRVDPSFQSFSNPVPDYYGEKINSIKQYKQWLRDNNAYKRKTKEFL
;
A
#
# COMPACT_ATOMS: atom_id res chain seq x y z
N LEU A 1 18.54 13.41 -11.75
CA LEU A 1 17.09 13.28 -11.49
C LEU A 1 16.62 14.44 -10.61
N SER A 2 15.73 15.32 -11.10
CA SER A 2 15.18 16.45 -10.34
C SER A 2 14.23 15.96 -9.21
N TRP A 3 13.84 16.82 -8.26
CA TRP A 3 12.92 16.40 -7.17
C TRP A 3 11.50 16.16 -7.69
N THR A 4 11.06 16.96 -8.66
CA THR A 4 9.77 16.79 -9.34
C THR A 4 9.71 15.45 -10.06
N ASP A 5 10.76 15.07 -10.79
CA ASP A 5 10.80 13.78 -11.50
C ASP A 5 10.88 12.58 -10.56
N PHE A 6 11.62 12.72 -9.45
CA PHE A 6 11.65 11.69 -8.41
C PHE A 6 10.25 11.41 -7.84
N PHE A 7 9.51 12.47 -7.50
CA PHE A 7 8.17 12.33 -6.97
C PHE A 7 7.17 11.78 -8.00
N LYS A 8 7.33 12.11 -9.29
CA LYS A 8 6.56 11.48 -10.38
C LYS A 8 6.82 9.98 -10.44
N LEU A 9 8.08 9.54 -10.40
CA LEU A 9 8.44 8.12 -10.40
C LEU A 9 7.95 7.38 -9.16
N ARG A 10 8.00 8.01 -7.98
CA ARG A 10 7.45 7.43 -6.73
C ARG A 10 5.93 7.24 -6.83
N LYS A 11 5.20 8.22 -7.37
CA LYS A 11 3.77 8.13 -7.63
C LYS A 11 3.46 7.02 -8.65
N GLU A 12 4.24 6.94 -9.72
CA GLU A 12 4.11 5.90 -10.73
C GLU A 12 4.33 4.50 -10.14
N GLN A 13 5.39 4.30 -9.33
CA GLN A 13 5.65 3.04 -8.65
C GLN A 13 4.46 2.60 -7.79
N ARG A 14 3.90 3.53 -7.00
CA ARG A 14 2.72 3.26 -6.17
C ARG A 14 1.51 2.90 -7.02
N ASN A 15 1.24 3.63 -8.09
CA ASN A 15 0.11 3.38 -8.97
C ASN A 15 0.22 2.03 -9.68
N ILE A 16 1.42 1.67 -10.16
CA ILE A 16 1.66 0.35 -10.75
C ILE A 16 1.44 -0.75 -9.72
N ASN A 17 1.96 -0.60 -8.49
CA ASN A 17 1.77 -1.60 -7.44
C ASN A 17 0.28 -1.79 -7.08
N ILE A 18 -0.47 -0.70 -6.92
CA ILE A 18 -1.92 -0.76 -6.64
C ILE A 18 -2.66 -1.39 -7.83
N GLY A 19 -2.37 -0.95 -9.05
CA GLY A 19 -2.97 -1.50 -10.27
C GLY A 19 -2.70 -2.99 -10.43
N SER A 20 -1.47 -3.43 -10.19
CA SER A 20 -1.11 -4.85 -10.19
C SER A 20 -1.85 -5.62 -9.10
N SER A 21 -2.06 -5.05 -7.91
CA SER A 21 -2.86 -5.67 -6.83
C SER A 21 -4.32 -5.89 -7.23
N VAL A 22 -4.93 -4.91 -7.90
CA VAL A 22 -6.29 -5.07 -8.43
C VAL A 22 -6.33 -6.14 -9.52
N ILE A 23 -5.38 -6.14 -10.45
CA ILE A 23 -5.33 -7.12 -11.55
C ILE A 23 -5.13 -8.55 -11.01
N THR A 24 -4.20 -8.76 -10.08
CA THR A 24 -3.97 -10.11 -9.52
C THR A 24 -5.12 -10.57 -8.64
N ALA A 25 -5.79 -9.66 -7.93
CA ALA A 25 -7.04 -9.96 -7.26
C ALA A 25 -8.10 -10.47 -8.26
N LEU A 26 -8.31 -9.76 -9.37
CA LEU A 26 -9.27 -10.14 -10.41
C LEU A 26 -8.93 -11.50 -11.05
N ILE A 27 -7.64 -11.79 -11.28
CA ILE A 27 -7.20 -13.09 -11.78
C ILE A 27 -7.52 -14.19 -10.76
N GLY A 28 -7.21 -13.96 -9.47
CA GLY A 28 -7.53 -14.89 -8.39
C GLY A 28 -9.04 -15.12 -8.23
N SER A 29 -9.84 -14.05 -8.28
CA SER A 29 -11.30 -14.12 -8.27
C SER A 29 -11.83 -14.91 -9.46
N THR A 30 -11.35 -14.63 -10.68
CA THR A 30 -11.78 -15.33 -11.90
C THR A 30 -11.44 -16.82 -11.83
N ALA A 31 -10.25 -17.17 -11.35
CA ALA A 31 -9.85 -18.56 -11.17
C ALA A 31 -10.72 -19.28 -10.12
N SER A 32 -10.97 -18.63 -8.98
CA SER A 32 -11.84 -19.17 -7.93
C SER A 32 -13.28 -19.32 -8.41
N TRP A 33 -13.81 -18.34 -9.16
CA TRP A 33 -15.14 -18.41 -9.73
C TRP A 33 -15.25 -19.55 -10.74
N GLY A 34 -14.27 -19.69 -11.63
CA GLY A 34 -14.22 -20.80 -12.59
C GLY A 34 -14.18 -22.18 -11.92
N TYR A 35 -13.61 -22.30 -10.72
CA TYR A 35 -13.69 -23.53 -9.94
C TYR A 35 -15.08 -23.72 -9.32
N ILE A 36 -15.59 -22.72 -8.61
CA ILE A 36 -16.88 -22.80 -7.89
C ILE A 36 -18.06 -23.00 -8.84
N SER A 37 -18.03 -22.40 -10.04
CA SER A 37 -19.13 -22.49 -11.01
C SER A 37 -19.37 -23.91 -11.55
N ASN A 38 -18.41 -24.82 -11.38
CA ASN A 38 -18.51 -26.21 -11.81
C ASN A 38 -18.90 -27.17 -10.67
N ILE A 39 -19.13 -26.65 -9.47
CA ILE A 39 -19.53 -27.46 -8.31
C ILE A 39 -21.05 -27.42 -8.17
N GLU A 40 -21.67 -28.59 -8.12
CA GLU A 40 -23.08 -28.73 -7.73
C GLU A 40 -23.19 -28.53 -6.22
N ILE A 41 -24.03 -27.56 -5.81
CA ILE A 41 -24.23 -27.21 -4.40
C ILE A 41 -25.52 -27.87 -3.92
N ASP A 42 -25.40 -28.86 -3.03
CA ASP A 42 -26.53 -29.40 -2.27
C ASP A 42 -26.73 -28.56 -0.99
N PRO A 43 -27.81 -27.75 -0.89
CA PRO A 43 -28.04 -26.86 0.24
C PRO A 43 -28.40 -27.60 1.53
N THR A 44 -28.63 -28.92 1.49
CA THR A 44 -28.97 -29.71 2.67
C THR A 44 -27.74 -30.25 3.41
N GLN A 45 -26.58 -30.26 2.75
CA GLN A 45 -25.33 -30.75 3.32
C GLN A 45 -24.52 -29.60 3.90
N LEU A 46 -24.10 -29.75 5.16
CA LEU A 46 -23.21 -28.79 5.79
C LEU A 46 -21.75 -29.14 5.49
N ILE A 47 -20.95 -28.13 5.17
CA ILE A 47 -19.50 -28.25 5.05
C ILE A 47 -18.89 -27.61 6.30
N PHE A 48 -18.11 -28.35 7.08
CA PHE A 48 -17.55 -27.89 8.37
C PHE A 48 -18.60 -27.28 9.34
N GLY A 49 -19.87 -27.71 9.26
CA GLY A 49 -20.96 -27.17 10.08
C GLY A 49 -21.56 -25.86 9.58
N PHE A 50 -21.12 -25.35 8.43
CA PHE A 50 -21.68 -24.16 7.77
C PHE A 50 -22.39 -24.54 6.47
N ASP A 51 -23.30 -23.67 6.04
CA ASP A 51 -23.91 -23.75 4.71
C ASP A 51 -22.80 -23.67 3.62
N PRO A 52 -22.86 -24.53 2.58
CA PRO A 52 -21.91 -24.54 1.48
C PRO A 52 -21.66 -23.16 0.85
N PHE A 53 -22.69 -22.32 0.67
CA PHE A 53 -22.56 -20.98 0.11
C PHE A 53 -21.62 -20.11 0.94
N MET A 54 -21.68 -20.21 2.26
CA MET A 54 -20.82 -19.45 3.16
C MET A 54 -19.35 -19.85 2.99
N ILE A 55 -19.09 -21.15 2.84
CA ILE A 55 -17.73 -21.68 2.66
C ILE A 55 -17.16 -21.30 1.31
N PHE A 56 -17.93 -21.44 0.22
CA PHE A 56 -17.47 -21.05 -1.10
C PHE A 56 -17.27 -19.54 -1.21
N PHE A 57 -18.14 -18.74 -0.61
CA PHE A 57 -17.95 -17.30 -0.55
C PHE A 57 -16.70 -16.92 0.25
N ALA A 58 -16.47 -17.53 1.41
CA ALA A 58 -15.26 -17.31 2.20
C ALA A 58 -14.00 -17.72 1.43
N GLY A 59 -14.01 -18.86 0.75
CA GLY A 59 -12.91 -19.33 -0.10
C GLY A 59 -12.64 -18.41 -1.29
N PHE A 60 -13.70 -17.90 -1.92
CA PHE A 60 -13.61 -16.90 -2.99
C PHE A 60 -12.97 -15.60 -2.51
N LEU A 61 -13.42 -15.07 -1.36
CA LEU A 61 -12.85 -13.88 -0.75
C LEU A 61 -11.39 -14.11 -0.33
N ALA A 62 -11.06 -15.28 0.21
CA ALA A 62 -9.71 -15.65 0.58
C ALA A 62 -8.78 -15.66 -0.64
N THR A 63 -9.17 -16.31 -1.73
CA THR A 63 -8.38 -16.37 -2.97
C THR A 63 -8.21 -14.99 -3.60
N THR A 64 -9.26 -14.16 -3.58
CA THR A 64 -9.22 -12.77 -4.04
C THR A 64 -8.27 -11.92 -3.19
N GLY A 65 -8.34 -12.05 -1.86
CA GLY A 65 -7.47 -11.34 -0.92
C GLY A 65 -6.01 -11.74 -1.05
N VAL A 66 -5.73 -13.04 -1.18
CA VAL A 66 -4.39 -13.55 -1.48
C VAL A 66 -3.89 -12.99 -2.81
N GLY A 67 -4.71 -13.05 -3.86
CA GLY A 67 -4.40 -12.44 -5.16
C GLY A 67 -4.02 -10.97 -5.05
N TYR A 68 -4.77 -10.18 -4.28
CA TYR A 68 -4.45 -8.77 -4.02
C TYR A 68 -3.06 -8.57 -3.38
N LEU A 69 -2.73 -9.37 -2.37
CA LEU A 69 -1.44 -9.29 -1.65
C LEU A 69 -0.25 -9.65 -2.53
N PHE A 70 -0.42 -10.52 -3.54
CA PHE A 70 0.63 -10.88 -4.49
C PHE A 70 0.93 -9.78 -5.52
N GLY A 71 0.02 -8.84 -5.77
CA GLY A 71 0.15 -7.86 -6.84
C GLY A 71 1.34 -6.91 -6.76
N PRO A 72 1.74 -6.37 -5.59
CA PRO A 72 2.90 -5.48 -5.49
C PRO A 72 4.23 -6.15 -5.88
N LEU A 73 4.32 -7.49 -5.79
CA LEU A 73 5.51 -8.22 -6.26
C LEU A 73 5.64 -8.09 -7.79
N LEU A 74 4.56 -8.37 -8.52
CA LEU A 74 4.52 -8.20 -9.98
C LEU A 74 4.65 -6.73 -10.37
N GLY A 75 3.95 -5.82 -9.68
CA GLY A 75 4.02 -4.38 -9.93
C GLY A 75 5.45 -3.83 -9.76
N SER A 76 6.18 -4.32 -8.77
CA SER A 76 7.57 -3.93 -8.54
C SER A 76 8.50 -4.40 -9.66
N ILE A 77 8.26 -5.60 -10.21
CA ILE A 77 9.01 -6.10 -11.37
C ILE A 77 8.72 -5.23 -12.59
N ILE A 78 7.45 -4.96 -12.89
CA ILE A 78 7.02 -4.11 -14.01
C ILE A 78 7.65 -2.72 -13.92
N PHE A 79 7.60 -2.09 -12.74
CA PHE A 79 8.19 -0.76 -12.53
C PHE A 79 9.71 -0.77 -12.75
N LYS A 80 10.43 -1.76 -12.21
CA LYS A 80 11.88 -1.88 -12.35
C LYS A 80 12.29 -2.07 -13.81
N THR A 81 11.58 -2.92 -14.55
CA THR A 81 11.85 -3.18 -15.97
C THR A 81 11.58 -1.94 -16.81
N LYS A 82 10.42 -1.28 -16.60
CA LYS A 82 10.04 -0.05 -17.32
C LYS A 82 11.00 1.11 -17.09
N ASN A 83 11.49 1.27 -15.86
CA ASN A 83 12.33 2.39 -15.44
C ASN A 83 13.81 2.01 -15.24
N SER A 84 14.27 0.91 -15.83
CA SER A 84 15.61 0.31 -15.63
C SER A 84 16.75 1.33 -15.72
N LYS A 85 16.74 2.19 -16.76
CA LYS A 85 17.75 3.24 -16.98
C LYS A 85 17.80 4.29 -15.86
N LYS A 86 16.65 4.64 -15.27
CA LYS A 86 16.53 5.67 -14.22
C LYS A 86 16.61 5.07 -12.82
N LEU A 87 16.55 3.74 -12.69
CA LEU A 87 16.45 3.03 -11.42
C LEU A 87 17.62 3.31 -10.46
N PRO A 88 18.90 3.34 -10.89
CA PRO A 88 20.00 3.65 -9.97
C PRO A 88 19.90 5.07 -9.39
N LEU A 89 19.59 6.05 -10.23
CA LEU A 89 19.40 7.45 -9.81
C LEU A 89 18.17 7.62 -8.91
N PHE A 90 17.10 6.89 -9.22
CA PHE A 90 15.89 6.86 -8.40
C PHE A 90 16.20 6.29 -6.99
N ASN A 91 16.92 5.17 -6.92
CA ASN A 91 17.29 4.54 -5.65
C ASN A 91 18.23 5.41 -4.81
N ALA A 92 19.25 6.02 -5.42
CA ALA A 92 20.14 6.96 -4.74
C ALA A 92 19.35 8.14 -4.16
N LYS A 93 18.42 8.70 -4.94
CA LYS A 93 17.59 9.80 -4.48
C LYS A 93 16.55 9.39 -3.44
N ASN A 94 16.02 8.18 -3.52
CA ASN A 94 15.12 7.61 -2.52
C ASN A 94 15.83 7.47 -1.16
N LYS A 95 17.10 7.05 -1.15
CA LYS A 95 17.92 7.03 0.08
C LYS A 95 18.04 8.42 0.71
N ILE A 96 18.33 9.45 -0.11
CA ILE A 96 18.40 10.85 0.35
C ILE A 96 17.03 11.34 0.86
N PHE A 97 15.94 10.94 0.21
CA PHE A 97 14.59 11.26 0.65
C PHE A 97 14.30 10.63 2.02
N LEU A 98 14.56 9.34 2.18
CA LEU A 98 14.33 8.61 3.44
C LEU A 98 15.19 9.16 4.57
N SER A 99 16.44 9.56 4.33
CA SER A 99 17.26 10.20 5.36
C SER A 99 16.68 11.56 5.81
N LYS A 100 16.09 12.33 4.89
CA LYS A 100 15.36 13.56 5.23
C LYS A 100 14.10 13.27 6.04
N ILE A 101 13.33 12.23 5.70
CA ILE A 101 12.16 11.81 6.48
C ILE A 101 12.59 11.40 7.89
N TYR A 102 13.58 10.53 8.01
CA TYR A 102 14.12 10.09 9.30
C TYR A 102 14.57 11.27 10.18
N LYS A 103 15.23 12.27 9.61
CA LYS A 103 15.70 13.46 10.34
C LYS A 103 14.55 14.34 10.85
N HIS A 104 13.45 14.45 10.12
CA HIS A 104 12.39 15.44 10.42
C HIS A 104 11.14 14.84 11.08
N ARG A 105 10.96 13.51 11.02
CA ARG A 105 9.82 12.82 11.62
C ARG A 105 9.69 13.12 13.11
N VAL A 106 8.47 13.05 13.61
CA VAL A 106 8.14 13.18 15.04
C VAL A 106 8.39 11.88 15.79
N ASP A 107 8.58 11.99 17.10
CA ASP A 107 8.53 10.83 17.99
C ASP A 107 7.07 10.38 18.15
N PRO A 108 6.73 9.12 17.85
CA PRO A 108 5.35 8.64 17.94
C PRO A 108 4.93 8.30 19.38
N SER A 109 5.83 8.35 20.37
CA SER A 109 5.56 7.94 21.76
C SER A 109 4.45 8.75 22.43
N PHE A 110 4.21 9.99 21.98
CA PHE A 110 3.20 10.90 22.53
C PHE A 110 1.90 10.92 21.71
N GLN A 111 1.60 9.84 20.99
CA GLN A 111 0.37 9.74 20.20
C GLN A 111 -0.87 9.64 21.07
N SER A 112 -1.94 10.32 20.65
CA SER A 112 -3.26 10.19 21.26
C SER A 112 -4.34 10.24 20.18
N PHE A 113 -5.56 9.78 20.48
CA PHE A 113 -6.69 9.86 19.56
C PHE A 113 -6.98 11.31 19.14
N SER A 114 -6.83 12.27 20.07
CA SER A 114 -7.03 13.71 19.80
C SER A 114 -5.84 14.38 19.10
N ASN A 115 -4.66 13.75 19.09
CA ASN A 115 -3.46 14.23 18.41
C ASN A 115 -2.77 13.08 17.66
N PRO A 116 -3.31 12.66 16.50
CA PRO A 116 -2.73 11.57 15.73
C PRO A 116 -1.37 11.98 15.14
N VAL A 117 -0.46 11.01 15.09
CA VAL A 117 0.89 11.20 14.52
C VAL A 117 0.78 11.41 13.00
N PRO A 118 1.40 12.48 12.45
CA PRO A 118 1.54 12.64 11.01
C PRO A 118 2.25 11.44 10.37
N ASP A 119 2.07 11.24 9.06
CA ASP A 119 2.67 10.12 8.28
C ASP A 119 4.15 9.84 8.65
N TYR A 120 4.40 8.84 9.49
CA TYR A 120 5.71 8.61 10.10
C TYR A 120 6.79 8.20 9.10
N TYR A 121 6.40 7.50 8.04
CA TYR A 121 7.30 6.96 7.02
C TYR A 121 7.33 7.79 5.72
N GLY A 122 6.49 8.83 5.61
CA GLY A 122 6.40 9.66 4.42
C GLY A 122 5.88 8.89 3.19
N GLU A 123 5.00 7.92 3.40
CA GLU A 123 4.42 7.08 2.34
C GLU A 123 3.51 7.87 1.40
N LYS A 124 2.79 8.85 1.92
CA LYS A 124 1.80 9.64 1.17
C LYS A 124 2.43 10.84 0.43
N ILE A 125 3.74 11.04 0.56
CA ILE A 125 4.47 12.15 -0.04
C ILE A 125 4.85 11.83 -1.50
N ASN A 126 4.09 12.41 -2.43
CA ASN A 126 4.24 12.24 -3.88
C ASN A 126 4.49 13.57 -4.60
N SER A 127 4.79 14.64 -3.88
CA SER A 127 5.11 15.95 -4.46
C SER A 127 5.87 16.83 -3.47
N ILE A 128 6.52 17.88 -3.99
CA ILE A 128 7.20 18.88 -3.15
C ILE A 128 6.21 19.61 -2.23
N LYS A 129 5.00 19.91 -2.72
CA LYS A 129 3.95 20.55 -1.92
C LYS A 129 3.56 19.68 -0.73
N GLN A 130 3.35 18.38 -0.95
CA GLN A 130 3.06 17.42 0.12
C GLN A 130 4.22 17.29 1.09
N TYR A 131 5.47 17.29 0.63
CA TYR A 131 6.64 17.27 1.51
C TYR A 131 6.69 18.51 2.42
N LYS A 132 6.43 19.70 1.89
CA LYS A 132 6.36 20.94 2.68
C LYS A 132 5.18 20.94 3.66
N GLN A 133 4.04 20.36 3.28
CA GLN A 133 2.91 20.18 4.20
C GLN A 133 3.28 19.24 5.33
N TRP A 134 3.84 18.08 5.00
CA TRP A 134 4.30 17.08 5.97
C TRP A 134 5.28 17.66 6.99
N LEU A 135 6.24 18.50 6.56
CA LEU A 135 7.14 19.21 7.48
C LEU A 135 6.38 20.12 8.46
N ARG A 136 5.37 20.85 7.97
CA ARG A 136 4.52 21.70 8.82
C ARG A 136 3.70 20.88 9.80
N ASP A 137 3.15 19.75 9.37
CA ASP A 137 2.36 18.85 10.23
C ASP A 137 3.23 18.27 11.34
N ASN A 138 4.45 17.84 11.03
CA ASN A 138 5.42 17.37 12.02
C ASN A 138 5.79 18.48 13.03
N ASN A 139 6.03 19.71 12.57
CA ASN A 139 6.34 20.82 13.47
C ASN A 139 5.14 21.21 14.34
N ALA A 140 3.93 21.19 13.80
CA ALA A 140 2.70 21.44 14.56
C ALA A 140 2.50 20.37 15.65
N TYR A 141 2.75 19.10 15.32
CA TYR A 141 2.71 18.00 16.28
C TYR A 141 3.76 18.19 17.39
N LYS A 142 5.02 18.51 17.07
CA LYS A 142 6.08 18.76 18.07
C LYS A 142 5.73 19.92 19.02
N ARG A 143 5.06 20.95 18.52
CA ARG A 143 4.61 22.06 19.35
C ARG A 143 3.53 21.63 20.33
N LYS A 144 2.50 20.94 19.82
CA LYS A 144 1.44 20.40 20.67
C LYS A 144 1.99 19.48 21.75
N THR A 145 2.88 18.55 21.40
CA THR A 145 3.44 17.64 22.41
C THR A 145 4.24 18.37 23.49
N LYS A 146 4.87 19.52 23.18
CA LYS A 146 5.58 20.33 24.18
C LYS A 146 4.66 21.20 25.05
N GLU A 147 3.52 21.61 24.52
CA GLU A 147 2.56 22.49 25.21
C GLU A 147 1.64 21.67 26.16
N PHE A 148 1.41 20.39 25.87
CA PHE A 148 0.48 19.51 26.59
C PHE A 148 1.15 18.40 27.44
N LEU A 149 2.48 18.36 27.52
CA LEU A 149 3.28 17.53 28.44
C LEU A 149 4.04 18.46 29.39
#